data_AF-A0A1F2RWL9-F1
#
_entry.id   AF-A0A1F2RWL9-F1
#
_cell.length_a   1.000
_cell.length_b   1.000
_cell.length_c   1.000
_cell.angle_alpha   90.00
_cell.angle_beta   90.00
_cell.angle_gamma   90.00
#
_symmetry.space_group_name_H-M   'P 1'
#
loop_
_entity.id
_entity.type
_entity.pdbx_description
1 polymer ?
#
loop_
_entity_poly.entity_id
_entity_poly.type
_entity_poly.pdbx_seq_one_letter_code
_entity_poly.pdbx_strand_id
1 'polypeptide(L)'
;MAKNEYLIQHKIRTVASLPLKYCFRGIDFSPYDPTNQDCEYWIATKSQAGENFREALDTFVQELIGITDALSVVCHCSFSLLGTAYLVYKLNSGSQPFFAHVAEIEPTGTVSVFTSKYLADLEKLTSADCKAALHFLRESNNGQTAITRLAMTICAAEALAGTGETRGKCSECDHEYSYDSTNKGELRQIVGDEYQRLYEKKDGAFRHKLFHGSGISQQEAVKLLENVTQAILNYLRGKLDLEGVPRSNVLAPSFTRIKDWEGFLKPVNEGSPDLKTVEKNWNNSSVFTIIRPEPEGY
;
A
#
# COMPACT_ATOMS: atom_id res chain seq x y z
N MET A 1 17.85 -27.51 7.93
CA MET A 1 16.54 -28.19 7.94
C MET A 1 15.84 -27.89 6.62
N ALA A 2 15.00 -28.78 6.10
CA ALA A 2 14.22 -28.46 4.89
C ALA A 2 13.22 -27.34 5.23
N LYS A 3 13.10 -26.31 4.39
CA LYS A 3 12.11 -25.24 4.59
C LYS A 3 10.70 -25.81 4.46
N ASN A 4 9.78 -25.27 5.24
CA ASN A 4 8.35 -25.53 5.07
C ASN A 4 7.82 -24.71 3.90
N GLU A 5 6.79 -25.22 3.23
CA GLU A 5 6.05 -24.47 2.22
C GLU A 5 4.69 -24.07 2.78
N TYR A 6 4.33 -22.80 2.62
CA TYR A 6 3.07 -22.26 3.11
C TYR A 6 2.28 -21.60 1.98
N LEU A 7 1.02 -21.99 1.80
CA LEU A 7 0.07 -21.26 0.97
C LEU A 7 -0.52 -20.11 1.80
N ILE A 8 -0.31 -18.89 1.33
CA ILE A 8 -0.80 -17.68 1.97
C ILE A 8 -1.89 -17.07 1.09
N GLN A 9 -3.00 -16.67 1.70
CA GLN A 9 -4.03 -15.85 1.06
C GLN A 9 -4.23 -14.59 1.90
N HIS A 10 -4.13 -13.41 1.28
CA HIS A 10 -4.30 -12.13 1.95
C HIS A 10 -5.30 -11.28 1.19
N LYS A 11 -6.36 -10.86 1.88
CA LYS A 11 -7.36 -9.94 1.37
C LYS A 11 -6.76 -8.54 1.26
N ILE A 12 -6.90 -7.90 0.12
CA ILE A 12 -6.48 -6.52 -0.11
C ILE A 12 -7.75 -5.68 -0.22
N ARG A 13 -7.87 -4.63 0.59
CA ARG A 13 -8.95 -3.66 0.44
C ARG A 13 -8.56 -2.62 -0.60
N THR A 14 -9.45 -2.35 -1.55
CA THR A 14 -9.23 -1.36 -2.60
C THR A 14 -10.53 -0.86 -3.18
N VAL A 15 -10.58 0.40 -3.63
CA VAL A 15 -11.73 0.94 -4.38
C VAL A 15 -11.61 0.70 -5.89
N ALA A 16 -10.57 -0.03 -6.32
CA ALA A 16 -10.47 -0.54 -7.68
C ALA A 16 -11.16 -1.90 -7.79
N SER A 17 -12.12 -2.04 -8.71
CA SER A 17 -12.66 -3.33 -9.11
C SER A 17 -11.61 -4.10 -9.94
N LEU A 18 -11.45 -5.38 -9.62
CA LEU A 18 -10.68 -6.32 -10.42
C LEU A 18 -11.64 -7.20 -11.22
N PRO A 19 -11.78 -7.00 -12.54
CA PRO A 19 -12.73 -7.79 -13.32
C PRO A 19 -12.22 -9.22 -13.60
N LEU A 20 -10.90 -9.44 -13.54
CA LEU A 20 -10.27 -10.67 -14.00
C LEU A 20 -9.10 -11.07 -13.10
N LYS A 21 -8.88 -12.38 -12.98
CA LYS A 21 -7.69 -12.92 -12.32
C LYS A 21 -6.43 -12.60 -13.12
N TYR A 22 -5.32 -12.36 -12.44
CA TYR A 22 -4.00 -12.24 -13.07
C TYR A 22 -2.91 -12.72 -12.11
N CYS A 23 -1.74 -13.05 -12.65
CA CYS A 23 -0.56 -13.41 -11.89
C CYS A 23 0.50 -12.32 -12.08
N PHE A 24 1.11 -11.86 -11.00
CA PHE A 24 2.20 -10.89 -11.03
C PHE A 24 3.30 -11.32 -10.06
N ARG A 25 4.51 -11.53 -10.58
CA ARG A 25 5.68 -12.00 -9.80
C ARG A 25 5.39 -13.27 -8.97
N GLY A 26 4.57 -14.17 -9.51
CA GLY A 26 4.19 -15.43 -8.85
C GLY A 26 3.11 -15.28 -7.78
N ILE A 27 2.55 -14.08 -7.56
CA ILE A 27 1.37 -13.86 -6.73
C ILE A 27 0.14 -13.85 -7.64
N ASP A 28 -0.81 -14.71 -7.35
CA ASP A 28 -2.10 -14.75 -8.02
C ASP A 28 -3.07 -13.77 -7.35
N PHE A 29 -3.62 -12.87 -8.15
CA PHE A 29 -4.63 -11.90 -7.74
C PHE A 29 -5.99 -12.32 -8.28
N SER A 30 -7.00 -12.32 -7.42
CA SER A 30 -8.38 -12.61 -7.82
C SER A 30 -9.38 -11.72 -7.09
N PRO A 31 -10.59 -11.52 -7.65
CA PRO A 31 -11.66 -10.81 -6.94
C PRO A 31 -12.07 -11.65 -5.71
N TYR A 32 -12.24 -11.01 -4.55
CA TYR A 32 -12.70 -11.70 -3.35
C TYR A 32 -14.12 -12.26 -3.53
N ASP A 33 -14.97 -11.55 -4.26
CA ASP A 33 -16.29 -12.03 -4.67
C ASP A 33 -16.49 -11.90 -6.17
N PRO A 34 -16.21 -12.95 -6.98
CA PRO A 34 -16.25 -12.87 -8.44
C PRO A 34 -17.66 -12.66 -9.00
N THR A 35 -18.71 -12.88 -8.20
CA THR A 35 -20.09 -12.60 -8.59
C THR A 35 -20.49 -11.15 -8.36
N ASN A 36 -19.69 -10.37 -7.61
CA ASN A 36 -19.92 -8.98 -7.33
C ASN A 36 -18.93 -8.11 -8.13
N GLN A 37 -19.42 -7.42 -9.17
CA GLN A 37 -18.59 -6.55 -10.00
C GLN A 37 -18.06 -5.32 -9.23
N ASP A 38 -18.73 -4.95 -8.14
CA ASP A 38 -18.36 -3.86 -7.24
C ASP A 38 -17.63 -4.36 -5.99
N CYS A 39 -16.85 -5.44 -6.11
CA CYS A 39 -16.09 -5.99 -5.00
C CYS A 39 -14.87 -5.12 -4.67
N GLU A 40 -14.89 -4.45 -3.52
CA GLU A 40 -13.77 -3.66 -2.96
C GLU A 40 -12.62 -4.49 -2.37
N TYR A 41 -12.59 -5.78 -2.67
CA TYR A 41 -11.63 -6.69 -2.08
C TYR A 41 -11.02 -7.58 -3.14
N TRP A 42 -9.69 -7.61 -3.18
CA TRP A 42 -8.93 -8.58 -3.94
C TRP A 42 -8.37 -9.63 -2.98
N ILE A 43 -7.98 -10.78 -3.50
CA ILE A 43 -7.21 -11.78 -2.77
C ILE A 43 -5.89 -11.96 -3.50
N ALA A 44 -4.79 -11.76 -2.80
CA ALA A 44 -3.45 -12.17 -3.22
C ALA A 44 -3.15 -13.55 -2.67
N THR A 45 -2.70 -14.48 -3.52
CA THR A 45 -2.37 -15.86 -3.16
C THR A 45 -0.98 -16.22 -3.65
N LYS A 46 -0.15 -16.83 -2.80
CA LYS A 46 1.16 -17.35 -3.19
C LYS A 46 1.58 -18.50 -2.26
N SER A 47 2.34 -19.45 -2.79
CA SER A 47 3.10 -20.40 -1.97
C SER A 47 4.47 -19.81 -1.62
N GLN A 48 4.78 -19.74 -0.33
CA GLN A 48 5.99 -19.11 0.19
C GLN A 48 6.73 -20.08 1.12
N ALA A 49 8.03 -20.25 0.88
CA ALA A 49 8.87 -21.08 1.74
C ALA A 49 9.38 -20.28 2.96
N GLY A 50 9.47 -20.94 4.11
CA GLY A 50 9.99 -20.35 5.36
C GLY A 50 10.38 -21.42 6.38
N GLU A 51 11.14 -21.03 7.40
CA GLU A 51 11.42 -21.90 8.56
C GLU A 51 10.16 -22.11 9.41
N ASN A 52 9.35 -21.06 9.54
CA ASN A 52 8.04 -21.06 10.20
C ASN A 52 7.04 -20.19 9.43
N PHE A 53 5.76 -20.24 9.82
CA PHE A 53 4.70 -19.52 9.11
C PHE A 53 4.85 -18.00 9.18
N ARG A 54 5.46 -17.45 10.25
CA ARG A 54 5.65 -16.01 10.44
C ARG A 54 6.67 -15.48 9.44
N GLU A 55 7.81 -16.15 9.27
CA GLU A 55 8.83 -15.77 8.26
C GLU A 55 8.25 -15.80 6.84
N ALA A 56 7.48 -16.86 6.52
CA ALA A 56 6.82 -16.97 5.22
C ALA A 56 5.81 -15.83 5.01
N LEU A 57 4.99 -15.54 6.02
CA LEU A 57 4.02 -14.44 5.99
C LEU A 57 4.71 -13.07 5.83
N ASP A 58 5.73 -12.78 6.63
CA ASP A 58 6.48 -11.52 6.58
C ASP A 58 7.09 -11.31 5.18
N THR A 59 7.71 -12.35 4.62
CA THR A 59 8.28 -12.29 3.26
C THR A 59 7.21 -11.99 2.22
N PHE A 60 6.09 -12.71 2.27
CA PHE A 60 4.96 -12.49 1.37
C PHE A 60 4.37 -11.08 1.50
N VAL A 61 4.18 -10.59 2.73
CA VAL A 61 3.64 -9.25 3.00
C VAL A 61 4.59 -8.17 2.50
N GLN A 62 5.91 -8.31 2.68
CA GLN A 62 6.88 -7.33 2.16
C GLN A 62 6.86 -7.26 0.62
N GLU A 63 6.75 -8.40 -0.07
CA GLU A 63 6.57 -8.42 -1.52
C GLU A 63 5.24 -7.76 -1.92
N LEU A 64 4.15 -8.06 -1.21
CA LEU A 64 2.83 -7.54 -1.49
C LEU A 64 2.71 -6.03 -1.24
N ILE A 65 3.43 -5.50 -0.24
CA ILE A 65 3.51 -4.05 0.04
C ILE A 65 4.04 -3.30 -1.18
N GLY A 66 5.15 -3.76 -1.77
CA GLY A 66 5.70 -3.10 -2.97
C GLY A 66 4.74 -3.12 -4.16
N ILE A 67 3.96 -4.18 -4.32
CA ILE A 67 2.94 -4.28 -5.38
C ILE A 67 1.76 -3.36 -5.09
N THR A 68 1.23 -3.37 -3.86
CA THR A 68 0.10 -2.51 -3.48
C THR A 68 0.44 -1.02 -3.50
N ASP A 69 1.68 -0.65 -3.17
CA ASP A 69 2.19 0.70 -3.34
C ASP A 69 2.11 1.15 -4.79
N ALA A 70 2.62 0.33 -5.72
CA ALA A 70 2.57 0.63 -7.14
C ALA A 70 1.14 0.61 -7.70
N LEU A 71 0.31 -0.37 -7.31
CA LEU A 71 -1.11 -0.44 -7.70
C LEU A 71 -1.88 0.82 -7.30
N SER A 72 -1.59 1.37 -6.11
CA SER A 72 -2.22 2.61 -5.64
C SER A 72 -1.96 3.79 -6.58
N VAL A 73 -0.77 3.85 -7.19
CA VAL A 73 -0.39 4.87 -8.16
C VAL A 73 -1.03 4.59 -9.51
N VAL A 74 -0.97 3.35 -10.01
CA VAL A 74 -1.51 2.99 -11.32
C VAL A 74 -3.03 3.16 -11.37
N CYS A 75 -3.74 2.73 -10.34
CA CYS A 75 -5.20 2.85 -10.26
C CYS A 75 -5.66 4.21 -9.72
N HIS A 76 -4.73 5.01 -9.19
CA HIS A 76 -4.97 6.28 -8.51
C HIS A 76 -6.03 6.18 -7.41
N CYS A 77 -5.88 5.18 -6.54
CA CYS A 77 -6.85 4.89 -5.51
C CYS A 77 -6.23 4.19 -4.30
N SER A 78 -7.03 3.99 -3.26
CA SER A 78 -6.61 3.33 -2.03
C SER A 78 -6.35 1.84 -2.23
N PHE A 79 -5.30 1.35 -1.57
CA PHE A 79 -4.97 -0.06 -1.40
C PHE A 79 -4.46 -0.25 0.03
N SER A 80 -5.08 -1.17 0.77
CA SER A 80 -4.72 -1.43 2.17
C SER A 80 -4.64 -2.93 2.46
N LEU A 81 -3.57 -3.30 3.16
CA LEU A 81 -3.38 -4.61 3.80
C LEU A 81 -3.67 -4.55 5.31
N LEU A 82 -3.87 -3.35 5.86
CA LEU A 82 -4.07 -3.15 7.30
C LEU A 82 -5.52 -3.50 7.67
N GLY A 83 -5.67 -4.30 8.72
CA GLY A 83 -6.98 -4.72 9.23
C GLY A 83 -7.77 -5.55 8.22
N THR A 84 -7.10 -6.28 7.34
CA THR A 84 -7.72 -7.18 6.37
C THR A 84 -7.42 -8.62 6.72
N ALA A 85 -8.34 -9.53 6.47
CA ALA A 85 -8.13 -10.94 6.74
C ALA A 85 -7.00 -11.56 5.91
N TYR A 86 -6.33 -12.53 6.49
CA TYR A 86 -5.39 -13.40 5.81
C TYR A 86 -5.38 -14.79 6.45
N LEU A 87 -4.89 -15.77 5.71
CA LEU A 87 -4.68 -17.13 6.22
C LEU A 87 -3.35 -17.71 5.72
N VAL A 88 -2.81 -18.66 6.48
CA VAL A 88 -1.55 -19.34 6.20
C VAL A 88 -1.72 -20.85 6.42
N TYR A 89 -1.64 -21.60 5.32
CA TYR A 89 -1.70 -23.06 5.30
C TYR A 89 -0.32 -23.66 5.08
N LYS A 90 0.09 -24.60 5.91
CA LYS A 90 1.31 -25.38 5.65
C LYS A 90 1.02 -26.50 4.63
N LEU A 91 1.68 -26.48 3.49
CA LEU A 91 1.43 -27.39 2.35
C LEU A 91 2.11 -28.76 2.50
N ASN A 92 3.27 -28.80 3.13
CA ASN A 92 4.08 -30.01 3.27
C ASN A 92 3.64 -30.93 4.44
N SER A 93 2.49 -30.64 5.06
CA SER A 93 1.85 -31.45 6.09
C SER A 93 0.34 -31.50 5.85
N GLY A 94 -0.23 -32.66 5.50
CA GLY A 94 -1.67 -32.79 5.24
C GLY A 94 -2.56 -32.36 6.41
N SER A 95 -3.82 -31.99 6.15
CA SER A 95 -4.93 -31.67 7.08
C SER A 95 -4.57 -31.14 8.49
N GLN A 96 -3.61 -30.24 8.58
CA GLN A 96 -3.16 -29.60 9.81
C GLN A 96 -3.91 -28.29 10.07
N PRO A 97 -3.89 -27.79 11.33
CA PRO A 97 -4.44 -26.47 11.65
C PRO A 97 -3.84 -25.38 10.76
N PHE A 98 -4.49 -24.24 10.59
CA PHE A 98 -3.95 -23.11 9.83
C PHE A 98 -4.05 -21.86 10.67
N PHE A 99 -3.15 -20.91 10.43
CA PHE A 99 -3.24 -19.61 11.06
C PHE A 99 -4.20 -18.74 10.26
N ALA A 100 -5.10 -18.04 10.94
CA ALA A 100 -5.96 -17.06 10.30
C ALA A 100 -6.05 -15.79 11.15
N HIS A 101 -6.09 -14.67 10.46
CA HIS A 101 -6.56 -13.40 10.97
C HIS A 101 -7.84 -13.06 10.21
N VAL A 102 -8.93 -12.80 10.93
CA VAL A 102 -10.22 -12.41 10.36
C VAL A 102 -10.49 -10.97 10.74
N ALA A 103 -10.83 -10.14 9.77
CA ALA A 103 -11.21 -8.75 10.00
C ALA A 103 -12.41 -8.37 9.12
N GLU A 104 -13.45 -7.83 9.76
CA GLU A 104 -14.64 -7.33 9.08
C GLU A 104 -14.56 -5.80 8.91
N ILE A 105 -14.70 -5.31 7.67
CA ILE A 105 -14.76 -3.89 7.33
C ILE A 105 -15.90 -3.67 6.32
N GLU A 106 -16.69 -2.63 6.51
CA GLU A 106 -17.79 -2.28 5.60
C GLU A 106 -17.26 -1.68 4.27
N PRO A 107 -17.74 -2.17 3.11
CA PRO A 107 -17.46 -1.58 1.80
C PRO A 107 -18.15 -0.22 1.62
N THR A 108 -17.59 0.60 0.75
CA THR A 108 -17.90 2.03 0.57
C THR A 108 -18.22 2.43 -0.88
N GLY A 109 -18.17 1.48 -1.81
CA GLY A 109 -18.24 1.57 -3.27
C GLY A 109 -16.89 1.36 -3.98
N THR A 110 -16.90 0.72 -5.17
CA THR A 110 -15.78 0.74 -6.13
C THR A 110 -15.95 1.83 -7.17
N VAL A 111 -14.84 2.32 -7.75
CA VAL A 111 -14.89 3.46 -8.69
C VAL A 111 -13.94 3.32 -9.89
N SER A 112 -12.83 2.58 -9.77
CA SER A 112 -11.88 2.36 -10.88
C SER A 112 -11.92 0.90 -11.32
N VAL A 113 -11.80 0.63 -12.63
CA VAL A 113 -11.70 -0.75 -13.15
C VAL A 113 -10.26 -1.03 -13.53
N PHE A 114 -9.65 -2.03 -12.90
CA PHE A 114 -8.32 -2.49 -13.26
C PHE A 114 -8.33 -3.14 -14.65
N THR A 115 -7.43 -2.74 -15.53
CA THR A 115 -7.33 -3.28 -16.90
C THR A 115 -5.93 -3.84 -17.16
N SER A 116 -5.79 -4.69 -18.19
CA SER A 116 -4.49 -5.28 -18.55
C SER A 116 -3.42 -4.24 -18.92
N LYS A 117 -3.81 -3.03 -19.36
CA LYS A 117 -2.86 -1.93 -19.64
C LYS A 117 -2.09 -1.50 -18.38
N TYR A 118 -2.71 -1.64 -17.21
CA TYR A 118 -2.09 -1.30 -15.93
C TYR A 118 -0.99 -2.27 -15.52
N LEU A 119 -0.95 -3.48 -16.08
CA LEU A 119 0.09 -4.45 -15.76
C LEU A 119 1.48 -4.02 -16.25
N ALA A 120 1.56 -3.36 -17.41
CA ALA A 120 2.83 -2.85 -17.92
C ALA A 120 3.39 -1.73 -17.04
N ASP A 121 2.53 -0.79 -16.63
CA ASP A 121 2.90 0.30 -15.70
C ASP A 121 3.25 -0.24 -14.31
N LEU A 122 2.55 -1.27 -13.84
CA LEU A 122 2.83 -1.95 -12.58
C LEU A 122 4.25 -2.53 -12.56
N GLU A 123 4.68 -3.21 -13.63
CA GLU A 123 6.04 -3.75 -13.74
C GLU A 123 7.10 -2.63 -13.72
N LYS A 124 6.84 -1.53 -14.44
CA LYS A 124 7.73 -0.36 -14.48
C LYS A 124 7.89 0.27 -13.10
N LEU A 125 6.79 0.47 -12.36
CA LEU A 125 6.81 1.08 -11.03
C LEU A 125 7.44 0.16 -9.96
N THR A 126 7.10 -1.13 -9.96
CA THR A 126 7.64 -2.09 -8.98
C THR A 126 9.12 -2.44 -9.21
N SER A 127 9.67 -2.11 -10.37
CA SER A 127 11.09 -2.22 -10.70
C SER A 127 11.88 -0.93 -10.51
N ALA A 128 11.20 0.21 -10.34
CA ALA A 128 11.85 1.50 -10.20
C ALA A 128 12.46 1.68 -8.80
N ASP A 129 13.56 2.42 -8.75
CA ASP A 129 14.20 2.82 -7.48
C ASP A 129 13.49 4.04 -6.86
N CYS A 130 12.22 3.85 -6.51
CA CYS A 130 11.38 4.89 -5.89
C CYS A 130 10.41 4.34 -4.84
N LYS A 131 10.73 3.20 -4.22
CA LYS A 131 9.86 2.49 -3.27
C LYS A 131 9.32 3.39 -2.15
N ALA A 132 10.18 4.22 -1.55
CA ALA A 132 9.77 5.14 -0.49
C ALA A 132 8.72 6.16 -0.99
N ALA A 133 8.85 6.64 -2.22
CA ALA A 133 7.86 7.54 -2.80
C ALA A 133 6.53 6.85 -3.08
N LEU A 134 6.55 5.62 -3.61
CA LEU A 134 5.34 4.84 -3.85
C LEU A 134 4.60 4.55 -2.55
N HIS A 135 5.33 4.21 -1.49
CA HIS A 135 4.77 4.06 -0.15
C HIS A 135 4.04 5.32 0.32
N PHE A 136 4.68 6.49 0.25
CA PHE A 136 4.04 7.74 0.65
C PHE A 136 2.86 8.13 -0.24
N LEU A 137 2.90 7.80 -1.54
CA LEU A 137 1.73 7.98 -2.42
C LEU A 137 0.57 7.07 -2.01
N ARG A 138 0.83 5.80 -1.65
CA ARG A 138 -0.19 4.91 -1.11
C ARG A 138 -0.80 5.46 0.18
N GLU A 139 0.03 5.92 1.11
CA GLU A 139 -0.45 6.54 2.35
C GLU A 139 -1.28 7.81 2.08
N SER A 140 -0.88 8.63 1.11
CA SER A 140 -1.69 9.75 0.62
C SER A 140 -3.03 9.30 0.03
N ASN A 141 -3.06 8.16 -0.67
CA ASN A 141 -4.29 7.64 -1.26
C ASN A 141 -5.24 7.01 -0.21
N ASN A 142 -4.67 6.48 0.87
CA ASN A 142 -5.43 5.92 1.99
C ASN A 142 -5.88 7.00 2.99
N GLY A 143 -5.25 8.19 2.99
CA GLY A 143 -5.58 9.29 3.90
C GLY A 143 -6.95 9.90 3.65
N GLN A 144 -7.62 10.34 4.72
CA GLN A 144 -8.99 10.89 4.64
C GLN A 144 -9.07 12.42 4.56
N THR A 145 -8.04 13.13 5.04
CA THR A 145 -8.05 14.60 5.09
C THR A 145 -7.07 15.19 4.07
N ALA A 146 -7.43 16.30 3.43
CA ALA A 146 -6.56 16.96 2.44
C ALA A 146 -5.17 17.30 3.01
N ILE A 147 -5.10 17.66 4.30
CA ILE A 147 -3.86 17.98 5.01
C ILE A 147 -2.95 16.74 5.14
N THR A 148 -3.49 15.62 5.63
CA THR A 148 -2.72 14.38 5.77
C THR A 148 -2.24 13.88 4.41
N ARG A 149 -3.12 13.90 3.41
CA ARG A 149 -2.80 13.50 2.05
C ARG A 149 -1.70 14.38 1.46
N LEU A 150 -1.81 15.70 1.60
CA LEU A 150 -0.79 16.63 1.13
C LEU A 150 0.56 16.42 1.82
N ALA A 151 0.58 16.17 3.13
CA ALA A 151 1.80 15.87 3.86
C ALA A 151 2.51 14.64 3.28
N MET A 152 1.76 13.55 3.06
CA MET A 152 2.30 12.32 2.47
C MET A 152 2.74 12.54 1.01
N THR A 153 1.97 13.30 0.22
CA THR A 153 2.37 13.66 -1.16
C THR A 153 3.66 14.49 -1.19
N ILE A 154 3.88 15.39 -0.22
CA ILE A 154 5.15 16.13 -0.08
C ILE A 154 6.30 15.17 0.26
N CYS A 155 6.10 14.25 1.21
CA CYS A 155 7.09 13.21 1.52
C CYS A 155 7.43 12.36 0.30
N ALA A 156 6.44 12.03 -0.54
CA ALA A 156 6.67 11.32 -1.80
C ALA A 156 7.54 12.11 -2.78
N ALA A 157 7.29 13.42 -2.93
CA ALA A 157 8.11 14.28 -3.77
C ALA A 157 9.56 14.38 -3.28
N GLU A 158 9.76 14.53 -1.96
CA GLU A 158 11.10 14.56 -1.36
C GLU A 158 11.83 13.23 -1.52
N ALA A 159 11.11 12.10 -1.36
CA ALA A 159 11.65 10.77 -1.59
C ALA A 159 12.04 10.54 -3.06
N LEU A 160 11.26 11.04 -4.02
CA LEU A 160 11.60 10.98 -5.45
C LEU A 160 12.81 11.83 -5.81
N ALA A 161 12.94 13.00 -5.16
CA ALA A 161 14.07 13.89 -5.37
C ALA A 161 15.38 13.27 -4.85
N GLY A 162 15.29 12.46 -3.81
CA GLY A 162 16.43 11.85 -3.15
C GLY A 162 17.29 12.87 -2.39
N THR A 163 18.44 12.40 -1.93
CA THR A 163 19.39 13.21 -1.15
C THR A 163 20.36 13.93 -2.08
N GLY A 164 20.62 15.20 -1.79
CA GLY A 164 21.72 15.99 -2.32
C GLY A 164 22.56 16.57 -1.17
N GLU A 165 23.70 17.15 -1.52
CA GLU A 165 24.60 17.78 -0.56
C GLU A 165 24.33 19.29 -0.50
N THR A 166 24.11 19.84 0.70
CA THR A 166 24.11 21.29 0.91
C THR A 166 25.40 21.71 1.56
N ARG A 167 26.14 22.58 0.87
CA ARG A 167 27.35 23.22 1.39
C ARG A 167 27.06 24.66 1.74
N GLY A 168 27.61 25.11 2.86
CA GLY A 168 27.52 26.49 3.28
C GLY A 168 28.76 26.90 4.04
N LYS A 169 28.86 28.21 4.25
CA LYS A 169 29.93 28.82 5.03
C LYS A 169 29.29 29.63 6.15
N CYS A 170 29.75 29.43 7.38
CA CYS A 170 29.30 30.24 8.51
C CYS A 170 29.73 31.70 8.30
N SER A 171 28.78 32.63 8.39
CA SER A 171 29.04 34.06 8.20
C SER A 171 29.90 34.69 9.30
N GLU A 172 30.03 34.03 10.46
CA GLU A 172 30.75 34.56 11.63
C GLU A 172 32.16 33.99 11.79
N CYS A 173 32.35 32.69 11.53
CA CYS A 173 33.62 32.01 11.79
C CYS A 173 34.28 31.41 10.54
N ASP A 174 33.71 31.63 9.35
CA ASP A 174 34.21 31.13 8.08
C ASP A 174 34.32 29.59 7.97
N HIS A 175 33.79 28.84 8.94
CA HIS A 175 33.75 27.39 8.89
C HIS A 175 32.84 26.90 7.78
N GLU A 176 33.36 26.04 6.90
CA GLU A 176 32.59 25.34 5.88
C GLU A 176 31.88 24.15 6.50
N TYR A 177 30.59 24.00 6.19
CA TYR A 177 29.79 22.86 6.60
C TYR A 177 29.13 22.21 5.39
N SER A 178 28.95 20.90 5.48
CA SER A 178 28.17 20.10 4.54
C SER A 178 27.17 19.26 5.32
N TYR A 179 25.92 19.23 4.87
CA TYR A 179 24.92 18.30 5.39
C TYR A 179 24.04 17.78 4.27
N ASP A 180 23.55 16.55 4.46
CA ASP A 180 22.60 15.91 3.56
C ASP A 180 21.25 16.62 3.64
N SER A 181 20.71 16.98 2.49
CA SER A 181 19.36 17.52 2.39
C SER A 181 18.67 17.03 1.12
N THR A 182 17.38 17.27 0.97
CA THR A 182 16.68 16.90 -0.26
C THR A 182 17.30 17.61 -1.47
N ASN A 183 17.48 16.90 -2.58
CA ASN A 183 17.96 17.49 -3.83
C ASN A 183 16.96 18.54 -4.34
N LYS A 184 17.23 19.81 -4.06
CA LYS A 184 16.36 20.94 -4.40
C LYS A 184 16.16 21.11 -5.92
N GLY A 185 17.17 20.77 -6.71
CA GLY A 185 17.10 20.85 -8.17
C GLY A 185 16.09 19.85 -8.72
N GLU A 186 16.22 18.59 -8.28
CA GLU A 186 15.29 17.52 -8.66
C GLU A 186 13.88 17.76 -8.12
N LEU A 187 13.78 18.19 -6.85
CA LEU A 187 12.51 18.48 -6.21
C LEU A 187 11.72 19.56 -6.96
N ARG A 188 12.41 20.60 -7.46
CA ARG A 188 11.78 21.65 -8.28
C ARG A 188 11.26 21.10 -9.61
N GLN A 189 11.94 20.13 -10.23
CA GLN A 189 11.43 19.46 -11.43
C GLN A 189 10.19 18.61 -11.13
N ILE A 190 10.16 17.95 -9.97
CA ILE A 190 9.06 17.06 -9.56
C ILE A 190 7.78 17.84 -9.23
N VAL A 191 7.88 18.90 -8.41
CA VAL A 191 6.69 19.64 -7.95
C VAL A 191 6.34 20.85 -8.84
N GLY A 192 7.22 21.21 -9.78
CA GLY A 192 7.00 22.26 -10.76
C GLY A 192 6.71 23.63 -10.14
N ASP A 193 5.68 24.31 -10.65
CA ASP A 193 5.30 25.67 -10.27
C ASP A 193 4.97 25.83 -8.77
N GLU A 194 4.58 24.74 -8.09
CA GLU A 194 4.27 24.79 -6.66
C GLU A 194 5.53 24.84 -5.77
N TYR A 195 6.73 24.66 -6.33
CA TYR A 195 7.98 24.63 -5.56
C TYR A 195 8.16 25.89 -4.71
N GLN A 196 7.99 27.07 -5.31
CA GLN A 196 8.18 28.34 -4.60
C GLN A 196 7.22 28.47 -3.41
N ARG A 197 5.97 28.05 -3.60
CA ARG A 197 4.92 28.14 -2.58
C ARG A 197 5.13 27.13 -1.45
N LEU A 198 5.60 25.93 -1.77
CA LEU A 198 5.88 24.87 -0.81
C LEU A 198 7.16 25.13 -0.01
N TYR A 199 8.23 25.64 -0.64
CA TYR A 199 9.59 25.62 -0.07
C TYR A 199 10.30 26.98 0.11
N GLU A 200 9.97 28.05 -0.65
CA GLU A 200 10.83 29.25 -0.72
C GLU A 200 10.25 30.54 -0.11
N LYS A 201 8.99 30.57 0.34
CA LYS A 201 8.43 31.80 0.95
C LYS A 201 9.14 32.16 2.27
N LYS A 202 9.73 33.37 2.31
CA LYS A 202 10.46 33.95 3.45
C LYS A 202 9.67 33.94 4.79
N ASP A 203 8.34 34.01 4.74
CA ASP A 203 7.45 33.99 5.92
C ASP A 203 6.70 32.65 6.08
N GLY A 204 7.45 31.57 6.23
CA GLY A 204 6.90 30.23 6.49
C GLY A 204 6.26 29.63 5.24
N ALA A 205 7.08 29.01 4.40
CA ALA A 205 6.63 28.21 3.27
C ALA A 205 5.57 27.18 3.70
N PHE A 206 4.67 26.78 2.78
CA PHE A 206 3.51 25.97 3.15
C PHE A 206 3.91 24.65 3.82
N ARG A 207 5.00 24.02 3.35
CA ARG A 207 5.60 22.84 4.00
C ARG A 207 5.93 23.11 5.48
N HIS A 208 6.62 24.21 5.77
CA HIS A 208 6.98 24.56 7.14
C HIS A 208 5.71 24.74 8.01
N LYS A 209 4.70 25.45 7.50
CA LYS A 209 3.42 25.61 8.22
C LYS A 209 2.76 24.26 8.51
N LEU A 210 2.80 23.35 7.53
CA LEU A 210 2.15 22.04 7.58
C LEU A 210 2.77 21.13 8.64
N PHE A 211 4.11 21.08 8.69
CA PHE A 211 4.82 20.19 9.61
C PHE A 211 5.11 20.80 10.99
N HIS A 212 4.83 22.10 11.20
CA HIS A 212 5.00 22.78 12.49
C HIS A 212 3.68 23.28 13.10
N GLY A 213 2.54 22.75 12.65
CA GLY A 213 1.23 23.01 13.28
C GLY A 213 0.72 24.44 13.16
N SER A 214 1.20 25.20 12.18
CA SER A 214 0.66 26.53 11.89
C SER A 214 -0.71 26.40 11.23
N GLY A 215 -1.62 27.35 11.47
CA GLY A 215 -2.95 27.35 10.87
C GLY A 215 -2.90 27.33 9.34
N ILE A 216 -3.49 26.29 8.74
CA ILE A 216 -3.60 26.11 7.29
C ILE A 216 -5.07 26.01 6.90
N SER A 217 -5.45 26.71 5.82
CA SER A 217 -6.77 26.59 5.23
C SER A 217 -6.95 25.23 4.55
N GLN A 218 -8.07 24.55 4.82
CA GLN A 218 -8.44 23.30 4.14
C GLN A 218 -8.58 23.48 2.62
N GLN A 219 -9.16 24.59 2.16
CA GLN A 219 -9.28 24.90 0.73
C GLN A 219 -7.91 25.04 0.07
N GLU A 220 -6.97 25.63 0.79
CA GLU A 220 -5.60 25.79 0.31
C GLU A 220 -4.89 24.44 0.18
N ALA A 221 -5.06 23.57 1.18
CA ALA A 221 -4.52 22.22 1.18
C ALA A 221 -5.09 21.36 0.04
N VAL A 222 -6.40 21.44 -0.24
CA VAL A 222 -7.03 20.72 -1.36
C VAL A 222 -6.41 21.12 -2.70
N LYS A 223 -6.30 22.43 -2.98
CA LYS A 223 -5.73 22.91 -4.24
C LYS A 223 -4.26 22.50 -4.41
N LEU A 224 -3.47 22.60 -3.34
CA LEU A 224 -2.08 22.17 -3.34
C LEU A 224 -1.96 20.66 -3.56
N LEU A 225 -2.80 19.87 -2.89
CA LEU A 225 -2.82 18.42 -3.04
C LEU A 225 -3.05 18.02 -4.50
N GLU A 226 -4.05 18.59 -5.15
CA GLU A 226 -4.35 18.31 -6.56
C GLU A 226 -3.15 18.66 -7.47
N ASN A 227 -2.61 19.87 -7.32
CA ASN A 227 -1.51 20.35 -8.17
C ASN A 227 -0.23 19.53 -7.98
N VAL A 228 0.16 19.27 -6.73
CA VAL A 228 1.40 18.53 -6.42
C VAL A 228 1.27 17.06 -6.80
N THR A 229 0.11 16.44 -6.55
CA THR A 229 -0.15 15.05 -6.99
C THR A 229 -0.03 14.96 -8.50
N GLN A 230 -0.66 15.87 -9.25
CA GLN A 230 -0.58 15.84 -10.71
C GLN A 230 0.83 16.07 -11.24
N ALA A 231 1.62 16.95 -10.59
CA ALA A 231 3.02 17.18 -10.94
C ALA A 231 3.88 15.91 -10.74
N ILE A 232 3.74 15.24 -9.59
CA ILE A 232 4.43 13.96 -9.32
C ILE A 232 4.05 12.90 -10.35
N LEU A 233 2.76 12.74 -10.65
CA LEU A 233 2.31 11.75 -11.65
C LEU A 233 2.87 12.06 -13.04
N ASN A 234 2.94 13.33 -13.44
CA ASN A 234 3.52 13.73 -14.72
C ASN A 234 5.03 13.45 -14.76
N TYR A 235 5.74 13.73 -13.67
CA TYR A 235 7.15 13.40 -13.54
C TYR A 235 7.39 11.88 -13.64
N LEU A 236 6.62 11.06 -12.93
CA LEU A 236 6.70 9.60 -13.00
C LEU A 236 6.38 9.06 -14.39
N ARG A 237 5.34 9.60 -15.05
CA ARG A 237 5.01 9.25 -16.45
C ARG A 237 6.18 9.56 -17.39
N GLY A 238 6.78 10.74 -17.29
CA GLY A 238 7.91 11.12 -18.14
C GLY A 238 9.17 10.29 -17.87
N LYS A 239 9.45 9.98 -16.60
CA LYS A 239 10.64 9.25 -16.17
C LYS A 239 10.56 7.75 -16.45
N LEU A 240 9.38 7.16 -16.33
CA LEU A 240 9.15 5.71 -16.44
C LEU A 240 8.33 5.32 -17.68
N ASP A 241 7.92 6.28 -18.50
CA ASP A 241 7.09 6.06 -19.70
C ASP A 241 5.76 5.36 -19.38
N LEU A 242 5.00 5.86 -18.39
CA LEU A 242 3.74 5.23 -17.96
C LEU A 242 2.56 5.64 -18.85
N GLU A 243 1.71 4.68 -19.24
CA GLU A 243 0.62 4.91 -20.21
C GLU A 243 -0.79 4.97 -19.57
N GLY A 244 -1.00 4.27 -18.46
CA GLY A 244 -2.31 3.98 -17.88
C GLY A 244 -2.71 4.85 -16.69
N VAL A 245 -1.79 5.60 -16.08
CA VAL A 245 -2.09 6.39 -14.86
C VAL A 245 -3.22 7.40 -15.13
N PRO A 246 -4.37 7.37 -14.41
CA PRO A 246 -5.49 8.30 -14.57
C PRO A 246 -5.13 9.77 -14.31
N ARG A 247 -5.92 10.72 -14.85
CA ARG A 247 -5.80 12.18 -14.62
C ARG A 247 -6.82 12.75 -13.62
N SER A 248 -7.63 11.91 -12.99
CA SER A 248 -8.70 12.31 -12.08
C SER A 248 -8.21 12.37 -10.63
N ASN A 249 -9.00 12.94 -9.72
CA ASN A 249 -8.68 12.95 -8.29
C ASN A 249 -8.59 11.53 -7.68
N VAL A 250 -7.70 11.35 -6.70
CA VAL A 250 -7.63 10.10 -5.92
C VAL A 250 -8.89 9.96 -5.07
N LEU A 251 -9.40 8.74 -5.02
CA LEU A 251 -10.54 8.37 -4.19
C LEU A 251 -10.04 7.77 -2.87
N ALA A 252 -10.42 8.42 -1.78
CA ALA A 252 -10.09 8.01 -0.42
C ALA A 252 -11.20 7.11 0.16
N PRO A 253 -10.85 6.10 0.98
CA PRO A 253 -11.83 5.21 1.59
C PRO A 253 -12.52 5.88 2.79
N SER A 254 -13.75 5.45 3.11
CA SER A 254 -14.34 5.67 4.45
C SER A 254 -14.14 4.43 5.34
N PHE A 255 -13.96 4.63 6.64
CA PHE A 255 -13.70 3.55 7.61
C PHE A 255 -14.84 3.47 8.62
N THR A 256 -15.38 2.27 8.82
CA THR A 256 -16.26 1.95 9.94
C THR A 256 -15.84 0.60 10.54
N ARG A 257 -15.45 0.65 11.82
CA ARG A 257 -15.22 -0.43 12.80
C ARG A 257 -14.49 -1.69 12.31
N ILE A 258 -13.37 -1.99 12.96
CA ILE A 258 -12.70 -3.29 12.84
C ILE A 258 -13.22 -4.19 13.95
N LYS A 259 -13.72 -5.37 13.59
CA LYS A 259 -13.75 -6.53 14.48
C LYS A 259 -12.67 -7.47 14.01
N ASP A 260 -11.78 -7.88 14.90
CA ASP A 260 -10.66 -8.76 14.60
C ASP A 260 -10.65 -10.02 15.47
N TRP A 261 -10.13 -11.09 14.89
CA TRP A 261 -9.79 -12.32 15.59
C TRP A 261 -8.57 -12.94 14.93
N GLU A 262 -7.67 -13.52 15.73
CA GLU A 262 -6.55 -14.29 15.24
C GLU A 262 -6.36 -15.59 16.02
N GLY A 263 -5.87 -16.62 15.33
CA GLY A 263 -5.52 -17.88 15.94
C GLY A 263 -5.45 -19.04 14.97
N PHE A 264 -5.26 -20.23 15.54
CA PHE A 264 -5.20 -21.47 14.78
C PHE A 264 -6.60 -22.10 14.67
N LEU A 265 -6.96 -22.47 13.45
CA LEU A 265 -8.21 -23.16 13.14
C LEU A 265 -7.90 -24.52 12.52
N LYS A 266 -8.70 -25.53 12.83
CA LYS A 266 -8.70 -26.83 12.15
C LYS A 266 -10.06 -27.07 11.51
N PRO A 267 -10.15 -27.37 10.20
CA PRO A 267 -11.40 -27.76 9.56
C PRO A 267 -11.98 -29.02 10.22
N VAL A 268 -13.29 -29.03 10.48
CA VAL A 268 -13.99 -30.22 11.01
C VAL A 268 -14.07 -31.33 9.96
N ASN A 269 -14.23 -30.96 8.69
CA ASN A 269 -14.21 -31.87 7.54
C ASN A 269 -12.87 -31.75 6.79
N GLU A 270 -12.42 -32.82 6.14
CA GLU A 270 -11.19 -32.77 5.32
C GLU A 270 -11.30 -31.73 4.20
N GLY A 271 -10.27 -30.90 4.05
CA GLY A 271 -10.20 -29.85 3.03
C GLY A 271 -9.27 -28.70 3.42
N SER A 272 -8.96 -27.86 2.44
CA SER A 272 -8.25 -26.58 2.64
C SER A 272 -9.23 -25.44 2.33
N PRO A 273 -9.84 -24.80 3.35
CA PRO A 273 -10.80 -23.74 3.11
C PRO A 273 -10.13 -22.51 2.48
N ASP A 274 -10.86 -21.80 1.62
CA ASP A 274 -10.41 -20.49 1.16
C ASP A 274 -10.68 -19.40 2.22
N LEU A 275 -10.06 -18.24 2.06
CA LEU A 275 -10.18 -17.11 2.97
C LEU A 275 -11.62 -16.65 3.16
N LYS A 276 -12.44 -16.70 2.11
CA LYS A 276 -13.86 -16.35 2.15
C LYS A 276 -14.66 -17.29 3.05
N THR A 277 -14.36 -18.59 2.99
CA THR A 277 -14.97 -19.61 3.85
C THR A 277 -14.59 -19.39 5.30
N VAL A 278 -13.31 -19.08 5.57
CA VAL A 278 -12.80 -18.80 6.91
C VAL A 278 -13.46 -17.56 7.50
N GLU A 279 -13.43 -16.41 6.80
CA GLU A 279 -14.03 -15.17 7.29
C GLU A 279 -15.50 -15.33 7.68
N LYS A 280 -16.28 -16.12 6.92
CA LYS A 280 -17.72 -16.33 7.18
C LYS A 280 -18.02 -17.30 8.31
N ASN A 281 -17.10 -18.21 8.65
CA ASN A 281 -17.40 -19.36 9.50
C ASN A 281 -16.41 -19.59 10.64
N TRP A 282 -15.39 -18.75 10.84
CA TRP A 282 -14.33 -18.98 11.83
C TRP A 282 -14.83 -19.27 13.26
N ASN A 283 -15.98 -18.70 13.64
CA ASN A 283 -16.63 -18.90 14.94
C ASN A 283 -17.68 -20.03 14.96
N ASN A 284 -17.91 -20.68 13.83
CA ASN A 284 -18.86 -21.79 13.70
C ASN A 284 -18.16 -23.11 14.01
N SER A 285 -18.45 -23.66 15.20
CA SER A 285 -17.86 -24.91 15.69
C SER A 285 -18.21 -26.15 14.87
N SER A 286 -19.23 -26.08 14.02
CA SER A 286 -19.54 -27.16 13.06
C SER A 286 -18.64 -27.15 11.82
N VAL A 287 -17.91 -26.04 11.60
CA VAL A 287 -17.01 -25.86 10.45
C VAL A 287 -15.55 -25.88 10.89
N PHE A 288 -15.23 -25.19 11.99
CA PHE A 288 -13.87 -25.07 12.49
C PHE A 288 -13.76 -25.37 13.99
N THR A 289 -12.66 -26.02 14.36
CA THR A 289 -12.22 -26.13 15.75
C THR A 289 -11.10 -25.13 16.00
N ILE A 290 -11.23 -24.29 17.03
CA ILE A 290 -10.16 -23.38 17.48
C ILE A 290 -9.09 -24.21 18.22
N ILE A 291 -7.83 -24.06 17.82
CA ILE A 291 -6.69 -24.79 18.39
C ILE A 291 -5.88 -23.86 19.28
N ARG A 292 -5.61 -24.31 20.52
CA ARG A 292 -4.73 -23.65 21.49
C ARG A 292 -4.02 -24.73 22.33
N PRO A 293 -2.70 -24.64 22.56
CA PRO A 293 -1.74 -23.61 22.11
C PRO A 293 -1.35 -23.75 20.61
N GLU A 294 -0.38 -22.94 20.14
CA GLU A 294 0.21 -23.04 18.80
C GLU A 294 0.66 -24.50 18.50
N PRO A 295 0.24 -25.08 17.36
CA PRO A 295 0.63 -26.44 17.01
C PRO A 295 2.15 -26.58 16.83
N GLU A 296 2.69 -27.70 17.27
CA GLU A 296 4.12 -27.99 17.12
C GLU A 296 4.52 -28.03 15.64
N GLY A 297 5.59 -27.30 15.29
CA GLY A 297 6.14 -27.26 13.93
C GLY A 297 5.46 -26.28 12.97
N TYR A 298 4.64 -25.34 13.46
CA TYR A 298 4.12 -24.21 12.66
C TYR A 298 5.09 -23.04 12.58
#